data_AF-A0A183HNR8-F1
#
_entry.id   AF-A0A183HNR8-F1
#
_cell.length_a   1.000
_cell.length_b   1.000
_cell.length_c   1.000
_cell.angle_alpha   90.00
_cell.angle_beta   90.00
_cell.angle_gamma   90.00
#
_symmetry.space_group_name_H-M   'P 1'
#
loop_
_entity.id
_entity.type
_entity.pdbx_description
1 polymer ?
#
loop_
_entity_poly.entity_id
_entity_poly.type
_entity_poly.pdbx_seq_one_letter_code
_entity_poly.pdbx_strand_id
1 'polypeptide(L)'
;MYCSPITAKVLSVISSRKKQRGISKKWIRALDLNVWHKMDGFRVMLIDANYAPGAVMFIIEGEYRNVLGRILYTGFFRADARFYQDKKFDVICIDTTYVDFTRDSTGQKEFPSRRSSAKKAADLIPVLKRRGVENVAIPVPLIGHEGFLVNISRELNCKIWLHPERFEIAHILGISDYFSDTKEDTYIWTCSEMNK
;
A
#
# COMPACT_ATOMS: atom_id res chain seq x y z
N MET A 1 13.68 11.69 -9.78
CA MET A 1 12.41 11.23 -9.21
C MET A 1 12.52 11.24 -7.70
N TYR A 2 11.64 11.96 -7.02
CA TYR A 2 11.53 11.97 -5.56
C TYR A 2 10.46 10.99 -5.11
N CYS A 3 10.72 10.18 -4.09
CA CYS A 3 9.78 9.19 -3.58
C CYS A 3 10.05 8.83 -2.12
N SER A 4 9.22 7.97 -1.52
CA SER A 4 9.46 7.46 -0.17
C SER A 4 10.67 6.50 -0.14
N PRO A 5 11.31 6.29 1.03
CA PRO A 5 12.41 5.34 1.16
C PRO A 5 12.00 3.90 0.80
N ILE A 6 10.75 3.53 1.10
CA ILE A 6 10.21 2.21 0.74
C ILE A 6 10.04 2.09 -0.77
N THR A 7 9.46 3.09 -1.44
CA THR A 7 9.35 3.10 -2.91
C THR A 7 10.72 2.99 -3.56
N ALA A 8 11.73 3.71 -3.08
CA ALA A 8 13.08 3.64 -3.62
C ALA A 8 13.69 2.23 -3.55
N LYS A 9 13.44 1.49 -2.45
CA LYS A 9 13.89 0.10 -2.28
C LYS A 9 13.10 -0.88 -3.15
N VAL A 10 11.77 -0.80 -3.13
CA VAL A 10 10.91 -1.74 -3.88
C VAL A 10 11.06 -1.56 -5.39
N LEU A 11 11.35 -0.34 -5.86
CA LEU A 11 11.51 -0.07 -7.29
C LEU A 11 12.64 -0.88 -7.94
N SER A 12 13.70 -1.24 -7.20
CA SER A 12 14.77 -2.09 -7.75
C SER A 12 14.28 -3.50 -8.05
N VAL A 13 13.39 -4.04 -7.21
CA VAL A 13 12.79 -5.37 -7.40
C VAL A 13 11.96 -5.36 -8.67
N ILE A 14 11.07 -4.38 -8.81
CA ILE A 14 10.13 -4.27 -9.93
C ILE A 14 10.84 -3.96 -11.25
N SER A 15 11.85 -3.08 -11.21
CA SER A 15 12.56 -2.63 -12.41
C SER A 15 13.53 -3.67 -12.97
N SER A 16 13.97 -4.64 -12.16
CA SER A 16 14.95 -5.64 -12.59
C SER A 16 14.34 -6.74 -13.48
N ARG A 17 13.03 -6.98 -13.38
CA ARG A 17 12.36 -8.13 -14.03
C ARG A 17 11.41 -7.76 -15.17
N LYS A 18 10.83 -6.56 -15.18
CA LYS A 18 10.22 -6.04 -16.42
C LYS A 18 11.36 -5.79 -17.40
N LYS A 19 11.29 -6.28 -18.64
CA LYS A 19 12.27 -6.02 -19.74
C LYS A 19 12.50 -4.52 -20.07
N GLN A 20 11.95 -3.61 -19.25
CA GLN A 20 12.17 -2.18 -19.30
C GLN A 20 13.54 -1.87 -18.69
N ARG A 21 14.28 -0.95 -19.31
CA ARG A 21 15.57 -0.47 -18.78
C ARG A 21 15.36 0.03 -17.35
N GLY A 22 15.95 -0.66 -16.38
CA GLY A 22 15.78 -0.31 -14.98
C GLY A 22 16.15 1.16 -14.70
N ILE A 23 15.42 1.80 -13.79
CA ILE A 23 15.70 3.19 -13.43
C ILE A 23 17.02 3.23 -12.67
N SER A 24 18.02 3.91 -13.24
CA SER A 24 19.33 4.05 -12.60
C SER A 24 19.20 4.74 -11.24
N LYS A 25 19.81 4.16 -10.20
CA LYS A 25 19.75 4.64 -8.80
C LYS A 25 20.10 6.13 -8.66
N LYS A 26 20.98 6.66 -9.51
CA LYS A 26 21.35 8.10 -9.53
C LYS A 26 20.17 9.07 -9.74
N TRP A 27 19.08 8.59 -10.34
CA TRP A 27 17.87 9.38 -10.62
C TRP A 27 16.80 9.25 -9.54
N ILE A 28 17.00 8.38 -8.54
CA ILE A 28 16.06 8.14 -7.45
C ILE A 28 16.56 8.90 -6.22
N ARG A 29 15.69 9.73 -5.65
CA ARG A 29 15.95 10.50 -4.43
C ARG A 29 14.87 10.15 -3.41
N ALA A 30 15.24 9.37 -2.40
CA ALA A 30 14.34 9.08 -1.29
C ALA A 30 14.24 10.31 -0.38
N LEU A 31 13.02 10.65 0.04
CA LEU A 31 12.75 11.72 0.99
C LEU A 31 12.09 11.11 2.23
N ASP A 32 12.59 11.47 3.41
CA ASP A 32 12.02 11.00 4.67
C ASP A 32 10.60 11.53 4.88
N LEU A 33 9.76 10.71 5.53
CA LEU A 33 8.38 11.07 5.85
C LEU A 33 8.33 12.02 7.05
N ASN A 34 7.27 12.84 7.10
CA ASN A 34 6.96 13.76 8.20
C ASN A 34 8.05 14.81 8.50
N VAL A 35 8.92 15.10 7.53
CA VAL A 35 9.90 16.18 7.62
C VAL A 35 9.84 17.04 6.36
N TRP A 36 10.16 18.33 6.51
CA TRP A 36 10.22 19.26 5.39
C TRP A 36 11.53 19.14 4.64
N HIS A 37 11.43 18.94 3.33
CA HIS A 37 12.55 18.93 2.40
C HIS A 37 12.52 20.21 1.56
N LYS A 38 13.64 20.94 1.55
CA LYS A 38 13.78 22.12 0.69
C LYS A 38 14.01 21.69 -0.75
N MET A 39 13.26 22.30 -1.66
CA MET A 39 13.37 22.16 -3.10
C MET A 39 13.70 23.53 -3.72
N ASP A 40 13.83 23.58 -5.04
CA ASP A 40 14.05 24.84 -5.76
C ASP A 40 12.75 25.66 -5.81
N GLY A 41 12.66 26.69 -4.96
CA GLY A 41 11.52 27.61 -4.89
C GLY A 41 10.31 27.13 -4.06
N PHE A 42 10.38 25.94 -3.46
CA PHE A 42 9.34 25.40 -2.59
C PHE A 42 9.89 24.42 -1.55
N ARG A 43 9.05 23.98 -0.62
CA ARG A 43 9.34 22.85 0.26
C ARG A 43 8.27 21.79 0.15
N VAL A 44 8.65 20.54 0.38
CA VAL A 44 7.75 19.40 0.33
C VAL A 44 7.90 18.52 1.56
N MET A 45 6.80 17.98 2.05
CA MET A 45 6.78 16.96 3.09
C MET A 45 5.98 15.75 2.61
N LEU A 46 6.54 14.56 2.80
CA LEU A 46 5.88 13.30 2.47
C LEU A 46 5.13 12.79 3.70
N ILE A 47 3.88 12.38 3.52
CA ILE A 47 3.08 11.74 4.56
C ILE A 47 2.60 10.39 4.06
N ASP A 48 2.46 9.41 4.94
CA ASP A 48 1.89 8.10 4.60
C ASP A 48 0.48 8.25 4.00
N ALA A 49 0.26 7.66 2.83
CA ALA A 49 -1.05 7.69 2.16
C ALA A 49 -2.01 6.61 2.67
N ASN A 50 -1.54 5.72 3.55
CA ASN A 50 -2.31 4.60 4.08
C ASN A 50 -2.95 3.74 2.97
N TYR A 51 -2.30 3.62 1.81
CA TYR A 51 -2.84 2.90 0.64
C TYR A 51 -2.11 1.58 0.42
N ALA A 52 -0.80 1.65 0.15
CA ALA A 52 0.10 0.54 -0.07
C ALA A 52 1.49 0.88 0.48
N PRO A 53 2.40 -0.10 0.69
CA PRO A 53 3.74 0.17 1.19
C PRO A 53 4.50 1.20 0.34
N GLY A 54 4.96 2.26 0.99
CA GLY A 54 5.68 3.36 0.35
C GLY A 54 4.81 4.39 -0.37
N ALA A 55 3.49 4.21 -0.43
CA ALA A 55 2.57 5.22 -0.95
C ALA A 55 2.54 6.44 -0.03
N VAL A 56 2.68 7.63 -0.61
CA VAL A 56 2.74 8.88 0.13
C VAL A 56 1.85 9.95 -0.49
N MET A 57 1.31 10.81 0.36
CA MET A 57 0.78 12.12 0.01
C MET A 57 1.91 13.15 0.09
N PHE A 58 1.86 14.19 -0.73
CA PHE A 58 2.79 15.30 -0.69
C PHE A 58 2.10 16.56 -0.19
N ILE A 59 2.67 17.21 0.81
CA ILE A 59 2.33 18.59 1.17
C ILE A 59 3.37 19.50 0.56
N ILE A 60 2.94 20.45 -0.26
CA ILE A 60 3.81 21.38 -0.98
C ILE A 60 3.49 22.80 -0.53
N GLU A 61 4.52 23.58 -0.23
CA GLU A 61 4.40 25.00 0.10
C GLU A 61 5.45 25.80 -0.65
N GLY A 62 5.04 26.92 -1.27
CA GLY A 62 5.99 27.86 -1.86
C GLY A 62 6.88 28.51 -0.80
N GLU A 63 8.10 28.88 -1.16
CA GLU A 63 8.99 29.64 -0.27
C GLU A 63 8.39 31.01 0.12
N TYR A 64 7.57 31.56 -0.76
CA TYR A 64 6.81 32.78 -0.53
C TYR A 64 5.31 32.47 -0.61
N ARG A 65 4.57 32.70 0.49
CA ARG A 65 3.14 32.38 0.62
C ARG A 65 2.24 33.08 -0.41
N ASN A 66 2.72 34.15 -1.04
CA ASN A 66 2.03 34.89 -2.08
C ASN A 66 2.19 34.29 -3.49
N VAL A 67 3.01 33.24 -3.67
CA VAL A 67 3.23 32.60 -4.99
C VAL A 67 2.50 31.26 -5.10
N LEU A 68 2.58 30.42 -4.06
CA LEU A 68 1.91 29.12 -4.01
C LEU A 68 1.31 28.92 -2.62
N GLY A 69 -0.01 28.67 -2.57
CA GLY A 69 -0.69 28.21 -1.36
C GLY A 69 -0.18 26.83 -0.92
N ARG A 70 -0.62 26.37 0.24
CA ARG A 70 -0.35 25.02 0.74
C ARG A 70 -1.19 24.00 -0.03
N ILE A 71 -0.53 23.18 -0.85
CA ILE A 71 -1.15 22.15 -1.68
C ILE A 71 -1.00 20.78 -1.02
N LEU A 72 -2.06 19.99 -0.99
CA LEU A 72 -2.01 18.55 -0.70
C LEU A 72 -2.20 17.77 -2.00
N TYR A 73 -1.22 16.96 -2.39
CA TYR A 73 -1.38 15.97 -3.44
C TYR A 73 -1.51 14.59 -2.80
N THR A 74 -2.65 13.93 -2.93
CA THR A 74 -2.91 12.69 -2.17
C THR A 74 -2.35 11.45 -2.84
N GLY A 75 -2.18 11.45 -4.17
CA GLY A 75 -2.06 10.19 -4.90
C GLY A 75 -3.23 9.25 -4.58
N PHE A 76 -3.01 7.95 -4.69
CA PHE A 76 -3.91 6.95 -4.10
C PHE A 76 -3.72 6.90 -2.59
N PHE A 77 -4.81 7.14 -1.86
CA PHE A 77 -4.81 7.18 -0.41
C PHE A 77 -6.05 6.50 0.17
N ARG A 78 -5.96 6.05 1.42
CA ARG A 78 -7.14 5.73 2.24
C ARG A 78 -7.21 6.73 3.37
N ALA A 79 -8.23 7.58 3.34
CA ALA A 79 -8.44 8.62 4.34
C ALA A 79 -8.39 8.06 5.77
N ASP A 80 -7.63 8.73 6.63
CA ASP A 80 -7.60 8.51 8.07
C ASP A 80 -7.88 9.84 8.75
N ALA A 81 -8.97 9.92 9.53
CA ALA A 81 -9.43 11.16 10.17
C ALA A 81 -8.33 11.83 11.01
N ARG A 82 -7.40 11.04 11.60
CA ARG A 82 -6.28 11.54 12.40
C ARG A 82 -5.34 12.45 11.60
N PHE A 83 -5.26 12.27 10.28
CA PHE A 83 -4.42 13.10 9.44
C PHE A 83 -5.05 14.46 9.12
N TYR A 84 -6.38 14.53 9.00
CA TYR A 84 -7.09 15.73 8.55
C TYR A 84 -7.42 16.69 9.68
N GLN A 85 -7.34 16.23 10.94
CA GLN A 85 -7.48 17.09 12.10
C GLN A 85 -6.40 18.19 12.06
N ASP A 86 -6.85 19.44 12.18
CA ASP A 86 -6.01 20.65 12.32
C ASP A 86 -5.12 21.02 11.13
N LYS A 87 -5.32 20.42 9.95
CA LYS A 87 -4.61 20.81 8.72
C LYS A 87 -5.51 21.61 7.78
N LYS A 88 -5.04 22.80 7.40
CA LYS A 88 -5.65 23.63 6.34
C LYS A 88 -4.80 23.55 5.09
N PHE A 89 -5.45 23.33 3.94
CA PHE A 89 -4.86 23.30 2.62
C PHE A 89 -5.62 24.29 1.74
N ASP A 90 -4.89 25.05 0.93
CA ASP A 90 -5.49 25.98 -0.03
C ASP A 90 -5.98 25.21 -1.27
N VAL A 91 -5.30 24.12 -1.63
CA VAL A 91 -5.65 23.24 -2.75
C VAL A 91 -5.46 21.78 -2.34
N ILE A 92 -6.39 20.91 -2.73
CA ILE A 92 -6.29 19.46 -2.56
C ILE A 92 -6.43 18.80 -3.93
N CYS A 93 -5.35 18.18 -4.39
CA CYS A 93 -5.28 17.38 -5.61
C CYS A 93 -5.46 15.90 -5.26
N ILE A 94 -6.51 15.27 -5.79
CA ILE A 94 -6.85 13.88 -5.52
C ILE A 94 -6.74 13.05 -6.80
N ASP A 95 -5.92 12.00 -6.76
CA ASP A 95 -5.93 10.97 -7.80
C ASP A 95 -7.11 10.03 -7.54
N THR A 96 -8.21 10.24 -8.25
CA THR A 96 -9.46 9.50 -8.01
C THR A 96 -9.46 8.15 -8.72
N THR A 97 -9.67 7.08 -7.97
CA THR A 97 -10.29 5.84 -8.48
C THR A 97 -11.65 5.58 -7.84
N TYR A 98 -11.87 5.97 -6.59
CA TYR A 98 -13.17 5.90 -5.92
C TYR A 98 -13.22 6.88 -4.74
N VAL A 99 -14.20 7.79 -4.72
CA VAL A 99 -14.56 8.60 -3.55
C VAL A 99 -16.00 8.23 -3.22
N ASP A 100 -16.20 7.45 -2.16
CA ASP A 100 -17.53 7.01 -1.76
C ASP A 100 -18.18 8.04 -0.83
N PHE A 101 -19.21 8.73 -1.33
CA PHE A 101 -20.08 9.60 -0.55
C PHE A 101 -21.41 8.92 -0.16
N THR A 102 -21.57 7.61 -0.42
CA THR A 102 -22.83 6.91 -0.27
C THR A 102 -23.05 6.45 1.17
N ARG A 103 -23.84 7.23 1.91
CA ARG A 103 -24.62 6.73 3.05
C ARG A 103 -25.90 6.16 2.46
N ASP A 104 -26.32 4.96 2.87
CA ASP A 104 -27.61 4.43 2.41
C ASP A 104 -28.78 5.05 3.20
N SER A 105 -30.01 4.79 2.73
CA SER A 105 -31.27 5.22 3.33
C SER A 105 -31.67 4.44 4.61
N THR A 106 -30.80 3.56 5.13
CA THR A 106 -30.90 2.90 6.45
C THR A 106 -29.82 3.35 7.45
N GLY A 107 -28.85 4.16 7.02
CA GLY A 107 -27.74 4.64 7.85
C GLY A 107 -26.42 3.86 7.73
N GLN A 108 -26.27 2.90 6.81
CA GLN A 108 -25.00 2.21 6.52
C GLN A 108 -24.72 1.95 5.03
N LYS A 109 -23.53 2.35 4.58
CA LYS A 109 -22.68 1.46 3.79
C LYS A 109 -21.22 1.82 4.01
N GLU A 110 -20.72 1.47 5.19
CA GLU A 110 -19.31 1.60 5.50
C GLU A 110 -18.57 0.34 5.04
N PHE A 111 -17.54 0.49 4.21
CA PHE A 111 -16.65 -0.63 3.92
C PHE A 111 -16.03 -1.14 5.23
N PRO A 112 -15.92 -2.47 5.42
CA PRO A 112 -15.29 -3.00 6.61
C PRO A 112 -13.86 -2.47 6.78
N SER A 113 -13.43 -2.39 8.04
CA SER A 113 -12.02 -2.12 8.35
C SER A 113 -11.13 -3.21 7.72
N ARG A 114 -9.86 -2.88 7.41
CA ARG A 114 -8.90 -3.88 6.88
C ARG A 114 -8.80 -5.11 7.77
N ARG A 115 -8.84 -4.90 9.09
CA ARG A 115 -8.79 -5.96 10.09
C ARG A 115 -10.02 -6.85 10.01
N SER A 116 -11.22 -6.25 9.95
CA SER A 116 -12.48 -6.99 9.81
C SER A 116 -12.53 -7.78 8.50
N SER A 117 -12.07 -7.21 7.38
CA SER A 117 -11.96 -7.92 6.10
C SER A 117 -10.99 -9.10 6.18
N ALA A 118 -9.79 -8.91 6.75
CA ALA A 118 -8.81 -9.97 6.92
C ALA A 118 -9.33 -11.08 7.83
N LYS A 119 -9.98 -10.72 8.94
CA LYS A 119 -10.62 -11.66 9.84
C LYS A 119 -11.69 -12.49 9.13
N LYS A 120 -12.56 -11.84 8.36
CA LYS A 120 -13.59 -12.56 7.61
C LYS A 120 -12.99 -13.54 6.60
N ALA A 121 -11.90 -13.16 5.93
CA ALA A 121 -11.18 -14.07 5.04
C ALA A 121 -10.56 -15.25 5.82
N ALA A 122 -9.92 -14.98 6.95
CA ALA A 122 -9.37 -16.01 7.85
C ALA A 122 -10.45 -16.95 8.38
N ASP A 123 -11.66 -16.47 8.70
CA ASP A 123 -12.77 -17.32 9.14
C ASP A 123 -13.27 -18.26 8.02
N LEU A 124 -13.19 -17.83 6.75
CA LEU A 124 -13.65 -18.58 5.58
C LEU A 124 -12.67 -19.67 5.14
N ILE A 125 -11.37 -19.42 5.22
CA ILE A 125 -10.33 -20.33 4.71
C ILE A 125 -10.42 -21.74 5.33
N PRO A 126 -10.56 -21.92 6.67
CA PRO A 126 -10.74 -23.24 7.28
C PRO A 126 -12.05 -23.93 6.89
N VAL A 127 -13.11 -23.15 6.60
CA VAL A 127 -14.39 -23.70 6.12
C VAL A 127 -14.21 -24.33 4.74
N LEU A 128 -13.48 -23.66 3.85
CA LEU A 128 -13.16 -24.21 2.52
C LEU A 128 -12.36 -25.51 2.65
N LYS A 129 -11.38 -25.55 3.55
CA LYS A 129 -10.58 -26.74 3.80
C LYS A 129 -11.42 -27.93 4.28
N ARG A 130 -12.36 -27.70 5.22
CA ARG A 130 -13.32 -28.74 5.67
C ARG A 130 -14.27 -29.22 4.58
N ARG A 131 -14.47 -28.44 3.52
CA ARG A 131 -15.30 -28.80 2.35
C ARG A 131 -14.51 -29.50 1.24
N GLY A 132 -13.26 -29.87 1.50
CA GLY A 132 -12.43 -30.60 0.54
C GLY A 132 -11.63 -29.72 -0.42
N VAL A 133 -11.58 -28.40 -0.21
CA VAL A 133 -10.69 -27.53 -0.99
C VAL A 133 -9.25 -27.76 -0.53
N GLU A 134 -8.41 -28.28 -1.43
CA GLU A 134 -7.02 -28.59 -1.10
C GLU A 134 -6.17 -27.34 -0.88
N ASN A 135 -6.30 -26.35 -1.76
CA ASN A 135 -5.51 -25.12 -1.77
C ASN A 135 -6.39 -23.89 -2.01
N VAL A 136 -6.06 -22.77 -1.37
CA VAL A 136 -6.78 -21.49 -1.49
C VAL A 136 -5.87 -20.45 -2.14
N ALA A 137 -6.31 -19.90 -3.27
CA ALA A 137 -5.63 -18.79 -3.93
C ALA A 137 -6.22 -17.44 -3.54
N ILE A 138 -5.36 -16.50 -3.15
CA ILE A 138 -5.72 -15.12 -2.86
C ILE A 138 -5.16 -14.23 -3.99
N PRO A 139 -6.01 -13.67 -4.86
CA PRO A 139 -5.57 -12.73 -5.88
C PRO A 139 -5.16 -11.41 -5.23
N VAL A 140 -3.95 -10.93 -5.57
CA VAL A 140 -3.41 -9.65 -5.11
C VAL A 140 -2.59 -8.97 -6.22
N PRO A 141 -2.46 -7.63 -6.20
CA PRO A 141 -1.52 -6.92 -7.07
C PRO A 141 -0.06 -7.30 -6.77
N LEU A 142 0.93 -6.75 -7.48
CA LEU A 142 2.35 -6.98 -7.14
C LEU A 142 2.76 -6.27 -5.84
N ILE A 143 2.32 -5.02 -5.65
CA ILE A 143 2.44 -4.28 -4.39
C ILE A 143 1.03 -3.92 -3.92
N GLY A 144 0.80 -4.03 -2.63
CA GLY A 144 -0.48 -3.80 -2.00
C GLY A 144 -0.97 -5.07 -1.31
N HIS A 145 -1.89 -4.88 -0.37
CA HIS A 145 -2.51 -5.94 0.43
C HIS A 145 -1.55 -6.71 1.36
N GLU A 146 -0.31 -6.27 1.55
CA GLU A 146 0.64 -6.92 2.46
C GLU A 146 0.09 -7.02 3.87
N GLY A 147 -0.47 -5.92 4.40
CA GLY A 147 -1.11 -5.91 5.71
C GLY A 147 -2.35 -6.82 5.80
N PHE A 148 -3.07 -7.02 4.70
CA PHE A 148 -4.20 -7.96 4.65
C PHE A 148 -3.71 -9.40 4.77
N LEU A 149 -2.67 -9.77 4.02
CA LEU A 149 -2.08 -11.10 4.06
C LEU A 149 -1.43 -11.41 5.41
N VAL A 150 -0.69 -10.45 5.99
CA VAL A 150 -0.11 -10.58 7.35
C VAL A 150 -1.21 -10.84 8.38
N ASN A 151 -2.34 -10.12 8.30
CA ASN A 151 -3.44 -10.33 9.23
C ASN A 151 -4.09 -11.71 9.08
N ILE A 152 -4.24 -12.22 7.85
CA ILE A 152 -4.71 -13.60 7.62
C ILE A 152 -3.73 -14.61 8.23
N SER A 153 -2.43 -14.45 7.95
CA SER A 153 -1.38 -15.33 8.47
C SER A 153 -1.40 -15.38 9.99
N ARG A 154 -1.57 -14.23 10.66
CA ARG A 154 -1.69 -14.14 12.12
C ARG A 154 -2.95 -14.81 12.67
N GLU A 155 -4.12 -14.53 12.08
CA GLU A 155 -5.39 -15.10 12.55
C GLU A 155 -5.42 -16.63 12.39
N LEU A 156 -4.78 -17.17 11.35
CA LEU A 156 -4.70 -18.61 11.09
C LEU A 156 -3.48 -19.30 11.72
N ASN A 157 -2.54 -18.52 12.28
CA ASN A 157 -1.23 -19.00 12.72
C ASN A 157 -0.53 -19.88 11.66
N CYS A 158 -0.57 -19.46 10.39
CA CYS A 158 0.04 -20.17 9.28
C CYS A 158 0.73 -19.22 8.30
N LYS A 159 1.80 -19.68 7.65
CA LYS A 159 2.45 -18.91 6.59
C LYS A 159 1.60 -18.91 5.32
N ILE A 160 1.73 -17.85 4.52
CA ILE A 160 1.12 -17.76 3.18
C ILE A 160 2.24 -17.79 2.14
N TRP A 161 2.08 -18.58 1.09
CA TRP A 161 3.08 -18.63 0.04
C TRP A 161 3.00 -17.37 -0.83
N LEU A 162 4.15 -16.75 -1.06
CA LEU A 162 4.29 -15.61 -1.96
C LEU A 162 5.06 -16.00 -3.22
N HIS A 163 4.64 -15.44 -4.35
CA HIS A 163 5.49 -15.45 -5.54
C HIS A 163 6.85 -14.80 -5.24
N PRO A 164 7.99 -15.27 -5.80
CA PRO A 164 9.33 -14.80 -5.42
C PRO A 164 9.50 -13.27 -5.40
N GLU A 165 8.89 -12.56 -6.35
CA GLU A 165 8.93 -11.09 -6.40
C GLU A 165 8.26 -10.43 -5.18
N ARG A 166 7.10 -10.95 -4.77
CA ARG A 166 6.40 -10.47 -3.56
C ARG A 166 7.15 -10.88 -2.30
N PHE A 167 7.83 -12.02 -2.30
CA PHE A 167 8.64 -12.47 -1.17
C PHE A 167 9.86 -11.57 -0.94
N GLU A 168 10.51 -11.10 -2.02
CA GLU A 168 11.58 -10.09 -1.93
C GLU A 168 11.06 -8.74 -1.41
N ILE A 169 9.86 -8.32 -1.85
CA ILE A 169 9.19 -7.14 -1.30
C ILE A 169 8.89 -7.34 0.20
N ALA A 170 8.41 -8.51 0.61
CA ALA A 170 8.15 -8.82 2.02
C ALA A 170 9.42 -8.73 2.88
N HIS A 171 10.58 -9.14 2.35
CA HIS A 171 11.89 -8.95 3.00
C HIS A 171 12.23 -7.48 3.17
N ILE A 172 12.09 -6.68 2.11
CA ILE A 172 12.35 -5.22 2.15
C ILE A 172 11.47 -4.54 3.22
N LEU A 173 10.24 -5.01 3.37
CA LEU A 173 9.26 -4.49 4.33
C LEU A 173 9.42 -5.06 5.75
N GLY A 174 10.32 -6.04 5.96
CA GLY A 174 10.52 -6.66 7.28
C GLY A 174 9.33 -7.49 7.76
N ILE A 175 8.57 -8.09 6.84
CA ILE A 175 7.37 -8.89 7.14
C ILE A 175 7.45 -10.32 6.59
N SER A 176 8.64 -10.78 6.20
CA SER A 176 8.88 -12.10 5.61
C SER A 176 8.48 -13.27 6.50
N ASP A 177 8.48 -13.09 7.83
CA ASP A 177 8.18 -14.16 8.79
C ASP A 177 6.75 -14.73 8.66
N TYR A 178 5.82 -13.95 8.09
CA TYR A 178 4.43 -14.35 7.84
C TYR A 178 4.26 -15.17 6.55
N PHE A 179 5.34 -15.37 5.80
CA PHE A 179 5.29 -15.90 4.44
C PHE A 179 6.25 -17.09 4.26
N SER A 180 5.97 -17.90 3.24
CA SER A 180 6.89 -18.92 2.72
C SER A 180 7.23 -18.64 1.26
N ASP A 181 8.46 -18.96 0.87
CA ASP A 181 8.92 -19.04 -0.52
C ASP A 181 8.71 -20.43 -1.13
N THR A 182 8.40 -21.43 -0.30
CA THR A 182 8.15 -22.82 -0.71
C THR A 182 6.65 -23.10 -0.67
N LYS A 183 6.11 -23.53 -1.81
CA LYS A 183 4.66 -23.62 -2.01
C LYS A 183 4.05 -24.77 -1.23
N GLU A 184 4.85 -25.81 -0.99
CA GLU A 184 4.49 -27.05 -0.29
C GLU A 184 4.33 -26.84 1.23
N ASP A 185 4.89 -25.77 1.79
CA ASP A 185 4.82 -25.46 3.23
C ASP A 185 3.43 -25.01 3.69
N THR A 186 2.53 -24.68 2.75
CA THR A 186 1.25 -24.07 3.04
C THR A 186 0.20 -24.39 1.99
N TYR A 187 -1.06 -24.33 2.37
CA TYR A 187 -2.21 -24.52 1.50
C TYR A 187 -2.85 -23.18 1.07
N ILE A 188 -2.24 -22.05 1.44
CA ILE A 188 -2.69 -20.71 1.08
C ILE A 188 -1.60 -20.04 0.26
N TRP A 189 -1.93 -19.64 -0.96
CA TRP A 189 -0.95 -19.00 -1.85
C TRP A 189 -1.52 -17.71 -2.46
N THR A 190 -0.64 -16.77 -2.77
CA THR A 190 -1.01 -15.59 -3.57
C THR A 190 -0.92 -15.88 -5.06
N CYS A 191 -1.81 -15.28 -5.84
CA CYS A 191 -1.68 -15.20 -7.30
C CYS A 191 -1.80 -13.74 -7.76
N SER A 192 -1.18 -13.40 -8.88
CA SER A 192 -1.29 -12.06 -9.45
C SER A 192 -2.68 -11.84 -10.03
N GLU A 193 -3.31 -10.73 -9.68
CA GLU A 193 -4.46 -10.24 -10.44
C GLU A 193 -3.99 -9.96 -11.88
N MET A 194 -4.47 -10.75 -12.84
CA MET A 194 -4.32 -10.40 -14.25
C MET A 194 -5.29 -9.26 -14.51
N ASN A 195 -4.75 -8.04 -14.68
CA ASN A 195 -5.52 -6.92 -15.21
C ASN A 195 -6.10 -7.37 -16.56
N LYS A 196 -7.43 -7.53 -16.62
CA LYS A 196 -8.18 -7.67 -17.87
C LYS A 196 -8.27 -6.32 -18.57
#